data_AF-A0A439KL57-F1
#
_entry.id   AF-A0A439KL57-F1
#
_cell.length_a   1.000
_cell.length_b   1.000
_cell.length_c   1.000
_cell.angle_alpha   90.00
_cell.angle_beta   90.00
_cell.angle_gamma   90.00
#
_symmetry.space_group_name_H-M   'P 1'
#
loop_
_entity.id
_entity.type
_entity.pdbx_description
1 polymer ?
#
loop_
_entity_poly.entity_id
_entity_poly.type
_entity_poly.pdbx_seq_one_letter_code
_entity_poly.pdbx_strand_id
1 'polypeptide(L)'
;MLNFRTKFVAAGALALSLGIGAVSAKAQEFINVLTGGTSGVYYPLGVALSEIYGKGIEGARTQVQATKASVENLNLLQQGKGEIAFALGDAVKLAAEGNTEAGYP
;
A
#
# COMPACT_ATOMS: atom_id res chain seq x y z
N MET A 1 -27.41 -37.22 29.66
CA MET A 1 -26.60 -38.03 28.73
C MET A 1 -27.25 -37.97 27.36
N LEU A 2 -26.59 -37.37 26.35
CA LEU A 2 -27.16 -37.18 25.02
C LEU A 2 -27.18 -38.50 24.20
N ASN A 3 -28.30 -38.79 23.53
CA ASN A 3 -28.52 -40.03 22.76
C ASN A 3 -27.57 -40.17 21.56
N PHE A 4 -27.25 -41.42 21.22
CA PHE A 4 -26.26 -41.80 20.18
C PHE A 4 -26.57 -41.20 18.80
N ARG A 5 -27.85 -41.08 18.43
CA ARG A 5 -28.29 -40.46 17.16
C ARG A 5 -28.02 -38.95 17.12
N THR A 6 -28.11 -38.27 18.27
CA THR A 6 -27.83 -36.84 18.43
C THR A 6 -26.34 -36.55 18.29
N LYS A 7 -25.47 -37.49 18.69
CA LYS A 7 -24.01 -37.38 18.53
C LYS A 7 -23.56 -37.45 17.06
N PHE A 8 -24.21 -38.27 16.23
CA PHE A 8 -23.90 -38.37 14.80
C PHE A 8 -24.36 -37.15 13.99
N VAL A 9 -25.53 -36.59 14.31
CA VAL A 9 -26.01 -35.35 13.68
C VAL A 9 -25.13 -34.15 14.06
N ALA A 10 -24.69 -34.08 15.33
CA ALA A 10 -23.76 -33.05 15.78
C ALA A 10 -22.39 -33.15 15.09
N ALA A 11 -21.88 -34.36 14.85
CA ALA A 11 -20.62 -34.57 14.14
C ALA A 11 -20.71 -34.20 12.65
N GLY A 12 -21.84 -34.47 11.99
CA GLY A 12 -22.07 -34.08 10.60
C GLY A 12 -22.19 -32.57 10.40
N ALA A 13 -22.84 -31.86 11.34
CA ALA A 13 -22.95 -30.40 11.31
C ALA A 13 -21.60 -29.70 11.53
N LEU A 14 -20.73 -30.26 12.38
CA LEU A 14 -19.38 -29.73 12.63
C LEU A 14 -18.43 -29.95 11.45
N ALA A 15 -18.60 -31.04 10.70
CA ALA A 15 -17.82 -31.31 9.49
C ALA A 15 -18.21 -30.40 8.32
N LEU A 16 -19.48 -29.99 8.24
CA LEU A 16 -19.96 -29.07 7.20
C LEU A 16 -19.53 -27.62 7.44
N SER A 17 -19.32 -27.21 8.69
CA SER A 17 -18.85 -25.84 9.03
C SER A 17 -17.37 -25.58 8.69
N LEU A 18 -16.56 -26.61 8.48
CA LEU A 18 -15.15 -26.46 8.07
C LEU A 18 -14.98 -26.35 6.54
N GLY A 19 -16.02 -26.66 5.75
CA GLY A 19 -15.96 -26.67 4.28
C GLY A 19 -16.46 -25.40 3.59
N ILE A 20 -17.08 -24.48 4.33
CA ILE A 20 -17.61 -23.22 3.77
C ILE A 20 -16.46 -22.21 3.69
N GLY A 21 -15.69 -22.32 2.60
CA GLY A 21 -15.04 -21.20 1.92
C GLY A 21 -14.05 -20.41 2.75
N ALA A 22 -12.76 -20.70 2.56
CA ALA A 22 -11.74 -19.66 2.63
C ALA A 22 -12.12 -18.57 1.60
N VAL A 23 -12.87 -17.56 2.03
CA VAL A 23 -13.08 -16.34 1.25
C VAL A 23 -11.68 -15.75 1.10
N SER A 24 -11.13 -15.84 -0.11
CA SER A 24 -9.84 -15.23 -0.42
C SER A 24 -10.02 -13.72 -0.27
N ALA A 25 -9.62 -13.18 0.89
CA ALA A 25 -9.54 -11.75 1.08
C ALA A 25 -8.55 -11.22 0.05
N LYS A 26 -9.04 -10.51 -0.97
CA LYS A 26 -8.16 -9.77 -1.87
C LYS A 26 -7.48 -8.69 -1.04
N ALA A 27 -6.16 -8.77 -0.93
CA ALA A 27 -5.38 -7.71 -0.31
C ALA A 27 -5.64 -6.42 -1.09
N GLN A 28 -6.03 -5.37 -0.37
CA GLN A 28 -6.22 -4.06 -0.97
C GLN A 28 -4.85 -3.54 -1.43
N GLU A 29 -4.77 -3.04 -2.65
CA GLU A 29 -3.55 -2.43 -3.16
C GLU A 29 -3.46 -1.00 -2.62
N PHE A 30 -2.42 -0.69 -1.85
CA PHE A 30 -2.22 0.66 -1.32
C PHE A 30 -1.30 1.43 -2.25
N ILE A 31 -1.65 2.68 -2.55
CA ILE A 31 -0.85 3.58 -3.39
C ILE A 31 -0.65 4.89 -2.63
N ASN A 32 0.47 5.00 -1.94
CA ASN A 32 0.95 6.18 -1.27
C ASN A 32 1.82 7.01 -2.23
N VAL A 33 1.34 8.22 -2.54
CA VAL A 33 2.02 9.18 -3.39
C VAL A 33 2.89 10.10 -2.52
N LEU A 34 4.20 9.95 -2.61
CA LEU A 34 5.19 10.74 -1.88
C LEU A 34 5.45 12.07 -2.62
N THR A 35 5.23 13.20 -1.93
CA THR A 35 5.17 14.52 -2.58
C THR A 35 6.22 15.50 -2.06
N GLY A 36 5.81 16.61 -1.46
CA GLY A 36 6.66 17.61 -0.83
C GLY A 36 5.81 18.34 0.21
N GLY A 37 6.24 19.51 0.67
CA GLY A 37 5.41 20.32 1.56
C GLY A 37 4.06 20.64 0.93
N THR A 38 3.01 20.79 1.74
CA THR A 38 1.63 21.05 1.29
C THR A 38 1.48 22.35 0.50
N SER A 39 2.40 23.31 0.67
CA SER A 39 2.49 24.56 -0.08
C SER A 39 3.29 24.45 -1.39
N GLY A 40 3.95 23.31 -1.64
CA GLY A 40 4.75 23.06 -2.82
C GLY A 40 3.96 22.48 -3.99
N VAL A 41 4.59 22.40 -5.17
CA VAL A 41 3.95 21.95 -6.41
C VAL A 41 3.64 20.45 -6.41
N TYR A 42 4.47 19.62 -5.77
CA TYR A 42 4.27 18.17 -5.76
C TYR A 42 2.98 17.74 -5.04
N TYR A 43 2.54 18.48 -4.02
CA TYR A 43 1.38 18.09 -3.23
C TYR A 43 0.07 18.08 -4.04
N PRO A 44 -0.35 19.17 -4.70
CA PRO A 44 -1.57 19.15 -5.53
C PRO A 44 -1.45 18.19 -6.73
N LEU A 45 -0.24 17.99 -7.28
CA LEU A 45 -0.02 16.97 -8.31
C LEU A 45 -0.24 15.56 -7.76
N GLY A 46 0.21 15.29 -6.53
CA GLY A 46 -0.03 14.02 -5.86
C GLY A 46 -1.51 13.77 -5.55
N VAL A 47 -2.26 14.81 -5.19
CA VAL A 47 -3.73 14.74 -5.04
C VAL A 47 -4.40 14.38 -6.37
N ALA A 48 -3.99 15.02 -7.47
CA ALA A 48 -4.53 14.67 -8.78
C ALA A 48 -4.22 13.21 -9.16
N LEU A 49 -3.00 12.73 -8.91
CA LEU A 49 -2.64 11.32 -9.15
C LEU A 49 -3.43 10.36 -8.26
N SER A 50 -3.62 10.66 -6.97
CA SER A 50 -4.38 9.79 -6.07
C SER A 50 -5.84 9.67 -6.51
N GLU A 51 -6.46 10.75 -7.01
CA GLU A 51 -7.80 10.69 -7.58
C GLU A 51 -7.88 9.85 -8.86
N ILE A 52 -6.89 9.98 -9.76
CA ILE A 52 -6.83 9.18 -10.99
C ILE A 52 -6.68 7.70 -10.65
N TYR A 53 -5.76 7.35 -9.75
CA TYR A 53 -5.51 5.96 -9.36
C TYR A 53 -6.69 5.38 -8.59
N GLY A 54 -7.28 6.13 -7.66
CA GLY A 54 -8.42 5.67 -6.88
C GLY A 54 -9.68 5.40 -7.73
N LYS A 55 -9.82 6.10 -8.88
CA LYS A 55 -10.90 5.85 -9.84
C LYS A 55 -10.54 4.79 -10.89
N GLY A 56 -9.27 4.71 -11.27
CA GLY A 56 -8.80 3.88 -12.38
C GLY A 56 -8.34 2.48 -12.01
N ILE A 57 -8.02 2.23 -10.73
CA ILE A 57 -7.50 0.95 -10.25
C ILE A 57 -8.50 0.35 -9.26
N GLU A 58 -9.22 -0.68 -9.70
CA GLU A 58 -10.21 -1.37 -8.88
C GLU A 58 -9.54 -1.99 -7.65
N GLY A 59 -10.06 -1.65 -6.46
CA GLY A 59 -9.49 -2.16 -5.21
C GLY A 59 -8.22 -1.44 -4.76
N ALA A 60 -7.83 -0.32 -5.38
CA ALA A 60 -6.77 0.53 -4.84
C ALA A 60 -7.28 1.39 -3.68
N ARG A 61 -6.44 1.60 -2.67
CA ARG A 61 -6.58 2.66 -1.66
C ARG A 61 -5.42 3.63 -1.81
N THR A 62 -5.74 4.85 -2.18
CA THR A 62 -4.74 5.87 -2.44
C THR A 62 -4.60 6.82 -1.26
N GLN A 63 -3.39 7.30 -1.00
CA GLN A 63 -3.14 8.40 -0.08
C GLN A 63 -2.03 9.31 -0.63
N VAL A 64 -1.97 10.54 -0.11
CA VAL A 64 -0.93 11.51 -0.45
C VAL A 64 -0.15 11.83 0.82
N GLN A 65 1.18 11.72 0.76
CA GLN A 65 2.06 12.00 1.88
C GLN A 65 2.90 13.24 1.59
N ALA A 66 2.78 14.23 2.47
CA ALA A 66 3.69 15.37 2.50
C ALA A 66 5.06 14.95 3.06
N THR A 67 6.13 15.42 2.44
CA THR A 67 7.52 15.08 2.78
C THR A 67 8.43 16.31 2.61
N LYS A 68 9.73 16.13 2.82
CA LYS A 68 10.81 17.06 2.49
C LYS A 68 11.27 16.95 1.03
N ALA A 69 10.43 16.42 0.13
CA ALA A 69 10.66 16.25 -1.30
C ALA A 69 11.75 15.21 -1.65
N SER A 70 12.50 15.44 -2.73
CA SER A 70 13.19 14.41 -3.52
C SER A 70 14.06 13.43 -2.71
N VAL A 71 14.92 13.92 -1.81
CA VAL A 71 15.83 13.05 -1.03
C VAL A 71 15.04 12.12 -0.12
N GLU A 72 14.10 12.67 0.65
CA GLU A 72 13.25 11.85 1.54
C GLU A 72 12.35 10.91 0.73
N ASN A 73 11.79 11.38 -0.39
CA ASN A 73 10.95 10.57 -1.24
C ASN A 73 11.66 9.34 -1.79
N LEU A 74 12.87 9.50 -2.32
CA LEU A 74 13.64 8.39 -2.89
C LEU A 74 14.06 7.39 -1.80
N ASN A 75 14.42 7.88 -0.61
CA ASN A 75 14.72 7.01 0.53
C ASN A 75 13.48 6.23 1.01
N LEU A 76 12.30 6.88 1.10
CA LEU A 76 11.04 6.22 1.45
C LEU A 76 10.61 5.21 0.37
N LEU A 77 10.80 5.54 -0.90
CA LEU A 77 10.53 4.63 -2.03
C LEU A 77 11.41 3.38 -1.96
N GLN A 78 12.72 3.55 -1.73
CA GLN A 78 13.66 2.44 -1.54
C GLN A 78 13.28 1.54 -0.34
N GLN A 79 12.75 2.13 0.72
CA GLN A 79 12.27 1.42 1.91
C GLN A 79 10.89 0.75 1.72
N GLY A 80 10.26 0.89 0.55
CA GLY A 80 8.90 0.38 0.30
C GLY A 80 7.83 1.09 1.13
N LYS A 81 8.07 2.33 1.54
CA LYS A 81 7.12 3.16 2.32
C LYS A 81 6.27 4.09 1.45
N GLY A 82 6.39 3.96 0.13
CA GLY A 82 5.47 4.53 -0.83
C GLY A 82 5.61 3.85 -2.17
N GLU A 83 4.55 3.90 -2.96
CA GLU A 83 4.46 3.19 -4.23
C GLU A 83 4.85 4.08 -5.42
N ILE A 84 4.74 5.40 -5.27
CA ILE A 84 5.17 6.38 -6.26
C ILE A 84 5.64 7.67 -5.59
N ALA A 85 6.63 8.33 -6.20
CA ALA A 85 7.25 9.52 -5.65
C ALA A 85 7.52 10.58 -6.72
N PHE A 86 7.41 11.84 -6.34
CA PHE A 86 7.99 12.94 -7.11
C PHE A 86 9.47 13.13 -6.76
N ALA A 87 10.30 13.40 -7.76
CA ALA A 87 11.69 13.77 -7.55
C ALA A 87 12.19 14.64 -8.71
N LEU A 88 13.27 15.39 -8.45
CA LEU A 88 14.04 16.05 -9.50
C LEU A 88 15.05 15.06 -10.10
N GLY A 89 15.41 15.27 -11.36
CA GLY A 89 16.29 14.34 -12.09
C GLY A 89 17.71 14.25 -11.54
N ASP A 90 18.24 15.35 -11.01
CA ASP A 90 19.53 15.39 -10.30
C ASP A 90 19.51 14.55 -9.03
N ALA A 91 18.43 14.64 -8.24
CA ALA A 91 18.22 13.81 -7.06
C ALA A 91 18.14 12.32 -7.41
N VAL A 92 17.41 11.96 -8.47
CA VAL A 92 17.33 10.57 -8.96
C VAL A 92 18.70 10.05 -9.37
N LYS A 93 19.49 10.86 -10.09
CA LYS A 93 20.86 10.49 -10.47
C LYS A 93 21.73 10.22 -9.24
N LEU A 94 21.76 11.13 -8.28
CA LEU A 94 22.58 11.00 -7.06
C LEU A 94 22.14 9.80 -6.21
N ALA A 95 20.84 9.51 -6.15
CA ALA A 95 20.33 8.32 -5.48
C ALA A 95 20.76 7.03 -6.17
N ALA A 96 20.70 6.98 -7.50
CA ALA A 96 21.16 5.83 -8.27
C ALA A 96 22.68 5.59 -8.12
N GLU A 97 23.46 6.65 -7.90
CA GLU A 97 24.89 6.59 -7.62
C GLU A 97 25.22 6.24 -6.15
N GLY A 98 24.23 6.18 -5.26
CA GLY A 98 24.43 5.92 -3.83
C GLY A 98 25.22 7.04 -3.14
N ASN A 99 25.00 8.30 -3.53
CA ASN A 99 25.75 9.43 -2.99
C ASN A 99 25.33 9.74 -1.54
N THR A 100 26.18 9.38 -0.59
CA THR A 100 25.94 9.54 0.85
C THR A 100 25.97 11.01 1.30
N GLU A 101 26.76 11.87 0.65
CA GLU A 101 26.78 13.31 0.93
C GLU A 101 25.46 14.00 0.56
N ALA A 102 24.78 13.48 -0.47
CA ALA A 102 23.45 13.92 -0.88
C ALA A 102 22.31 13.32 -0.04
N GLY A 103 22.62 12.45 0.93
CA GLY A 103 21.66 11.84 1.84
C GLY A 103 21.06 10.51 1.38
N TYR A 104 21.74 9.79 0.47
CA TYR A 104 21.34 8.44 0.03
C TYR A 104 22.27 7.39 0.66
N PRO A 105 21.75 6.53 1.57
CA PRO A 105 22.55 5.57 2.33
C PRO A 105 22.91 4.30 1.53
#